data_AF-A0A6G1X656-F1
#
_entry.id   AF-A0A6G1X656-F1
#
_cell.length_a   1.000
_cell.length_b   1.000
_cell.length_c   1.000
_cell.angle_alpha   90.00
_cell.angle_beta   90.00
_cell.angle_gamma   90.00
#
_symmetry.space_group_name_H-M   'P 1'
#
loop_
_entity.id
_entity.type
_entity.pdbx_description
1 polymer ?
#
loop_
_entity_poly.entity_id
_entity_poly.type
_entity_poly.pdbx_seq_one_letter_code
_entity_poly.pdbx_strand_id
1 'polypeptide(L)'
;MKKFYLTFLAIFVILFPSSVRIHGEAVSQELLHDSFITALEPHISEAIAEHKQKMKTYGAYNMNYGLYDVKIIDIEREEEGGYSFNVVLTVRTFEHAHNPPHFTETISLRVNPYGIRVTDIQLEGDDEFYRVERFYKNAISDIKQTFSLNLESYQRYNMDDLHNRLEKKQSFTQLYDYAKEIQNKYSTREDKTPPLHNVMKPMTYIKSKNGYILFKQANGVNVMYKLKKQNSNWKVVGHRTKPGKKMEKELLWYL
;
A
#
# COMPACT_ATOMS: atom_id res chain seq x y z
N MET A 1 -29.66 80.49 -46.43
CA MET A 1 -29.07 81.01 -45.18
C MET A 1 -29.33 79.95 -44.10
N LYS A 2 -28.40 79.02 -43.84
CA LYS A 2 -27.28 79.04 -42.87
C LYS A 2 -27.72 79.17 -41.40
N LYS A 3 -27.48 78.07 -40.65
CA LYS A 3 -27.15 77.92 -39.20
C LYS A 3 -28.34 78.13 -38.24
N PHE A 4 -28.69 77.22 -37.33
CA PHE A 4 -27.86 76.60 -36.29
C PHE A 4 -28.35 75.17 -35.95
N TYR A 5 -27.43 74.20 -36.03
CA TYR A 5 -27.39 72.99 -35.18
C TYR A 5 -26.49 73.31 -33.97
N LEU A 6 -26.56 72.49 -32.90
CA LEU A 6 -26.00 72.61 -31.53
C LEU A 6 -27.06 73.15 -30.55
N THR A 7 -27.42 72.49 -29.45
CA THR A 7 -26.69 71.52 -28.62
C THR A 7 -27.72 70.88 -27.68
N PHE A 8 -27.96 69.58 -27.80
CA PHE A 8 -28.59 68.78 -26.73
C PHE A 8 -28.15 67.32 -26.88
N LEU A 9 -26.83 67.11 -26.88
CA LEU A 9 -26.24 65.75 -26.91
C LEU A 9 -24.94 65.72 -26.12
N ALA A 10 -25.00 66.10 -24.85
CA ALA A 10 -23.92 65.87 -23.91
C ALA A 10 -24.48 65.99 -22.49
N ILE A 11 -25.13 64.93 -22.01
CA ILE A 11 -25.25 64.46 -20.60
C ILE A 11 -26.17 63.23 -20.67
N PHE A 12 -25.66 62.12 -21.21
CA PHE A 12 -26.27 60.80 -21.03
C PHE A 12 -25.21 59.68 -21.07
N VAL A 13 -23.96 60.01 -20.72
CA VAL A 13 -22.83 59.06 -20.73
C VAL A 13 -22.35 58.73 -19.29
N ILE A 14 -22.99 59.27 -18.24
CA ILE A 14 -22.54 59.08 -16.84
C ILE A 14 -23.51 58.20 -16.01
N LEU A 15 -24.49 57.55 -16.62
CA LEU A 15 -25.46 56.68 -15.89
C LEU A 15 -25.35 55.19 -16.20
N PHE A 16 -24.30 54.76 -16.90
CA PHE A 16 -23.91 53.36 -16.82
C PHE A 16 -22.89 53.27 -15.70
N PRO A 17 -23.20 52.67 -14.54
CA PRO A 17 -22.12 52.17 -13.71
C PRO A 17 -21.33 51.24 -14.63
N SER A 18 -20.12 51.66 -15.01
CA SER A 18 -19.14 50.71 -15.47
C SER A 18 -19.03 49.74 -14.30
N SER A 19 -19.63 48.56 -14.46
CA SER A 19 -19.24 47.45 -13.63
C SER A 19 -17.76 47.30 -13.91
N VAL A 20 -16.93 47.92 -13.08
CA VAL A 20 -15.57 47.46 -12.86
C VAL A 20 -15.80 46.03 -12.42
N ARG A 21 -15.75 45.10 -13.38
CA ARG A 21 -15.56 43.71 -13.08
C ARG A 21 -14.19 43.70 -12.43
N ILE A 22 -14.17 43.85 -11.12
CA ILE A 22 -13.11 43.32 -10.31
C ILE A 22 -13.09 41.86 -10.74
N HIS A 23 -12.13 41.52 -11.58
CA HIS A 23 -11.79 40.15 -11.86
C HIS A 23 -11.11 39.68 -10.59
N GLY A 24 -11.89 39.54 -9.50
CA GLY A 24 -11.48 38.73 -8.38
C GLY A 24 -11.35 37.36 -9.02
N GLU A 25 -10.11 36.91 -9.23
CA GLU A 25 -9.86 35.59 -9.78
C GLU A 25 -10.66 34.61 -8.94
N ALA A 26 -11.73 34.07 -9.53
CA ALA A 26 -12.49 33.03 -8.87
C ALA A 26 -11.50 31.90 -8.59
N VAL A 27 -11.39 31.48 -7.32
CA VAL A 27 -10.50 30.38 -6.97
C VAL A 27 -10.86 29.18 -7.83
N SER A 28 -9.88 28.66 -8.57
CA SER A 28 -10.09 27.52 -9.45
C SER A 28 -10.60 26.32 -8.65
N GLN A 29 -11.61 25.64 -9.16
CA GLN A 29 -12.10 24.38 -8.58
C GLN A 29 -10.98 23.34 -8.47
N GLU A 30 -10.03 23.34 -9.40
CA GLU A 30 -8.83 22.50 -9.36
C GLU A 30 -7.95 22.84 -8.16
N LEU A 31 -7.72 24.13 -7.87
CA LEU A 31 -6.94 24.54 -6.71
C LEU A 31 -7.64 24.20 -5.39
N LEU A 32 -8.98 24.28 -5.33
CA LEU A 32 -9.75 23.84 -4.16
C LEU A 32 -9.66 22.32 -3.97
N HIS A 33 -9.77 21.56 -5.07
CA HIS A 33 -9.62 20.11 -5.05
C HIS A 33 -8.22 19.69 -4.57
N ASP A 34 -7.17 20.26 -5.15
CA ASP A 34 -5.79 19.88 -4.86
C ASP A 34 -5.37 20.31 -3.46
N SER A 35 -5.79 21.49 -3.02
CA SER A 35 -5.57 21.94 -1.64
C SER A 35 -6.31 21.05 -0.64
N PHE A 36 -7.52 20.58 -0.98
CA PHE A 36 -8.25 19.65 -0.12
C PHE A 36 -7.57 18.28 -0.04
N ILE A 37 -7.16 17.68 -1.16
CA ILE A 37 -6.38 16.43 -1.16
C ILE A 37 -5.09 16.60 -0.35
N THR A 38 -4.39 17.73 -0.52
CA THR A 38 -3.17 18.04 0.23
C THR A 38 -3.45 18.09 1.74
N ALA A 39 -4.57 18.66 2.16
CA ALA A 39 -4.97 18.70 3.57
C ALA A 39 -5.34 17.31 4.12
N LEU A 40 -5.86 16.41 3.28
CA LEU A 40 -6.19 15.03 3.66
C LEU A 40 -4.96 14.09 3.69
N GLU A 41 -3.84 14.47 3.05
CA GLU A 41 -2.68 13.60 2.81
C GLU A 41 -2.17 12.87 4.07
N PRO A 42 -1.97 13.53 5.23
CA PRO A 42 -1.43 12.84 6.39
C PRO A 42 -2.34 11.71 6.88
N HIS A 43 -3.65 11.91 6.76
CA HIS A 43 -4.67 10.93 7.18
C HIS A 43 -4.79 9.79 6.18
N ILE A 44 -4.65 10.07 4.88
CA ILE A 44 -4.61 9.05 3.82
C ILE A 44 -3.38 8.16 4.00
N SER A 45 -2.21 8.78 4.16
CA SER A 45 -0.93 8.09 4.31
C SER A 45 -0.92 7.18 5.55
N GLU A 46 -1.38 7.71 6.69
CA GLU A 46 -1.53 6.94 7.92
C GLU A 46 -2.53 5.78 7.76
N ALA A 47 -3.68 6.01 7.12
CA ALA A 47 -4.69 4.97 6.89
C ALA A 47 -4.13 3.79 6.08
N ILE A 48 -3.44 4.07 4.96
CA ILE A 48 -2.83 3.06 4.10
C ILE A 48 -1.74 2.31 4.86
N ALA A 49 -0.87 3.02 5.58
CA ALA A 49 0.21 2.42 6.36
C ALA A 49 -0.33 1.48 7.47
N GLU A 50 -1.37 1.90 8.19
CA GLU A 50 -2.03 1.08 9.19
C GLU A 50 -2.72 -0.14 8.58
N HIS A 51 -3.44 0.06 7.48
CA HIS A 51 -4.18 -1.02 6.82
C HIS A 51 -3.22 -2.08 6.29
N LYS A 52 -2.11 -1.67 5.65
CA LYS A 52 -1.02 -2.56 5.23
C LYS A 52 -0.48 -3.44 6.36
N GLN A 53 -0.33 -2.91 7.58
CA GLN A 53 0.13 -3.71 8.72
C GLN A 53 -0.90 -4.75 9.20
N LYS A 54 -2.18 -4.48 8.98
CA LYS A 54 -3.30 -5.38 9.32
C LYS A 54 -3.47 -6.47 8.26
N MET A 55 -3.15 -6.16 7.00
CA MET A 55 -3.16 -7.14 5.91
C MET A 55 -2.31 -8.37 6.25
N LYS A 56 -2.87 -9.56 6.03
CA LYS A 56 -2.18 -10.84 6.19
C LYS A 56 -1.85 -11.40 4.82
N THR A 57 -0.93 -10.76 4.13
CA THR A 57 -0.43 -11.17 2.82
C THR A 57 0.70 -12.19 2.94
N TYR A 58 0.96 -12.92 1.86
CA TYR A 58 2.17 -13.70 1.71
C TYR A 58 3.30 -12.87 1.07
N GLY A 59 2.98 -12.06 0.06
CA GLY A 59 3.91 -11.13 -0.56
C GLY A 59 4.26 -9.95 0.35
N ALA A 60 5.38 -9.30 0.02
CA ALA A 60 5.82 -8.03 0.59
C ALA A 60 5.53 -6.96 -0.47
N TYR A 61 4.81 -5.90 -0.10
CA TYR A 61 4.27 -4.93 -1.06
C TYR A 61 4.56 -3.51 -0.59
N ASN A 62 5.09 -2.67 -1.47
CA ASN A 62 5.10 -1.22 -1.30
C ASN A 62 3.76 -0.66 -1.82
N MET A 63 3.19 0.25 -1.05
CA MET A 63 1.90 0.88 -1.36
C MET A 63 2.12 2.38 -1.54
N ASN A 64 3.07 2.73 -2.41
CA ASN A 64 3.35 4.12 -2.72
C ASN A 64 2.22 4.68 -3.57
N TYR A 65 1.97 5.99 -3.48
CA TYR A 65 0.99 6.69 -4.30
C TYR A 65 1.43 8.14 -4.51
N GLY A 66 0.98 8.75 -5.61
CA GLY A 66 1.07 10.21 -5.80
C GLY A 66 -0.23 10.89 -5.38
N LEU A 67 -0.20 12.16 -5.00
CA LEU A 67 -1.43 12.91 -4.70
C LEU A 67 -2.38 13.00 -5.91
N TYR A 68 -1.82 12.96 -7.12
CA TYR A 68 -2.59 12.89 -8.37
C TYR A 68 -3.32 11.55 -8.59
N ASP A 69 -2.98 10.50 -7.82
CA ASP A 69 -3.68 9.21 -7.86
C ASP A 69 -4.88 9.18 -6.89
N VAL A 70 -5.04 10.21 -6.07
CA VAL A 70 -6.18 10.36 -5.14
C VAL A 70 -7.37 10.93 -5.90
N LYS A 71 -8.53 10.28 -5.76
CA LYS A 71 -9.79 10.73 -6.36
C LYS A 71 -10.87 10.81 -5.31
N ILE A 72 -11.45 11.99 -5.13
CA ILE A 72 -12.63 12.14 -4.29
C ILE A 72 -13.82 11.59 -5.08
N ILE A 73 -14.51 10.61 -4.49
CA ILE A 73 -15.69 9.96 -5.07
C ILE A 73 -16.96 10.66 -4.60
N ASP A 74 -16.99 11.04 -3.32
CA ASP A 74 -18.17 11.65 -2.70
C ASP A 74 -17.80 12.59 -1.56
N ILE A 75 -18.61 13.64 -1.38
CA ILE A 75 -18.58 14.53 -0.23
C ILE A 75 -20.02 14.80 0.18
N GLU A 76 -20.42 14.27 1.33
CA GLU A 76 -21.73 14.49 1.93
C GLU A 76 -21.60 15.36 3.17
N ARG A 77 -22.43 16.38 3.29
CA ARG A 77 -22.52 17.18 4.52
C ARG A 77 -23.42 16.47 5.52
N GLU A 78 -22.97 16.31 6.76
CA GLU A 78 -23.74 15.61 7.80
C GLU A 78 -25.08 16.30 8.11
N GLU A 79 -25.07 17.64 8.18
CA GLU A 79 -26.24 18.46 8.51
C GLU A 79 -26.23 19.76 7.72
N GLU A 80 -27.39 20.21 7.24
CA GLU A 80 -27.52 21.48 6.53
C GLU A 80 -27.02 22.66 7.39
N GLY A 81 -26.17 23.52 6.81
CA GLY A 81 -25.54 24.63 7.54
C GLY A 81 -24.39 24.24 8.49
N GLY A 82 -24.18 22.93 8.75
CA GLY A 82 -23.06 22.43 9.54
C GLY A 82 -21.74 22.37 8.75
N TYR A 83 -20.61 22.22 9.44
CA TYR A 83 -19.26 22.14 8.83
C TYR A 83 -18.59 20.76 9.01
N SER A 84 -19.42 19.72 9.11
CA SER A 84 -18.99 18.33 9.20
C SER A 84 -19.36 17.59 7.92
N PHE A 85 -18.43 16.78 7.42
CA PHE A 85 -18.55 16.10 6.13
C PHE A 85 -18.08 14.64 6.24
N ASN A 86 -18.78 13.77 5.52
CA ASN A 86 -18.29 12.45 5.15
C ASN A 86 -17.67 12.56 3.77
N VAL A 87 -16.42 12.13 3.64
CA VAL A 87 -15.66 12.18 2.39
C VAL A 87 -15.26 10.76 2.04
N VAL A 88 -15.58 10.33 0.83
CA VAL A 88 -15.12 9.05 0.29
C VAL A 88 -14.13 9.33 -0.83
N LEU A 89 -12.97 8.72 -0.76
CA LEU A 89 -11.94 8.84 -1.79
C LEU A 89 -11.35 7.48 -2.15
N THR A 90 -10.77 7.38 -3.34
CA THR A 90 -9.96 6.24 -3.77
C THR A 90 -8.52 6.65 -3.96
N VAL A 91 -7.58 5.78 -3.59
CA VAL A 91 -6.16 5.93 -3.87
C VAL A 91 -5.68 4.70 -4.62
N ARG A 92 -5.07 4.90 -5.79
CA ARG A 92 -4.40 3.82 -6.51
C ARG A 92 -2.93 3.78 -6.13
N THR A 93 -2.48 2.68 -5.54
CA THR A 93 -1.10 2.49 -5.14
C THR A 93 -0.30 1.76 -6.21
N PHE A 94 1.01 1.79 -6.07
CA PHE A 94 1.94 1.12 -6.95
C PHE A 94 3.21 0.68 -6.23
N GLU A 95 3.87 -0.30 -6.82
CA GLU A 95 5.27 -0.60 -6.59
C GLU A 95 6.16 0.37 -7.36
N HIS A 96 7.40 0.58 -6.90
CA HIS A 96 8.51 1.14 -7.68
C HIS A 96 8.09 2.27 -8.66
N ALA A 97 8.45 2.17 -9.94
CA ALA A 97 8.14 3.17 -10.98
C ALA A 97 6.70 3.01 -11.51
N HIS A 98 5.70 3.11 -10.63
CA HIS A 98 4.28 2.94 -10.97
C HIS A 98 3.91 1.55 -11.51
N ASN A 99 4.63 0.53 -11.05
CA ASN A 99 4.45 -0.84 -11.48
C ASN A 99 3.41 -1.59 -10.62
N PRO A 100 2.79 -2.66 -11.14
CA PRO A 100 1.96 -3.56 -10.34
C PRO A 100 2.79 -4.33 -9.28
N PRO A 101 2.15 -4.97 -8.29
CA PRO A 101 0.72 -4.98 -8.04
C PRO A 101 0.19 -3.61 -7.63
N HIS A 102 -0.95 -3.26 -8.20
CA HIS A 102 -1.73 -2.09 -7.82
C HIS A 102 -2.77 -2.50 -6.78
N PHE A 103 -2.97 -1.62 -5.81
CA PHE A 103 -4.11 -1.67 -4.93
C PHE A 103 -4.96 -0.43 -5.14
N THR A 104 -6.27 -0.58 -5.07
CA THR A 104 -7.22 0.53 -4.95
C THR A 104 -7.76 0.52 -3.53
N GLU A 105 -7.35 1.52 -2.76
CA GLU A 105 -7.82 1.77 -1.40
C GLU A 105 -8.98 2.76 -1.46
N THR A 106 -10.16 2.34 -1.04
CA THR A 106 -11.32 3.22 -0.83
C THR A 106 -11.34 3.62 0.63
N ILE A 107 -11.17 4.91 0.91
CA ILE A 107 -11.04 5.45 2.26
C ILE A 107 -12.23 6.37 2.54
N SER A 108 -12.94 6.07 3.62
CA SER A 108 -13.98 6.95 4.17
C SER A 108 -13.41 7.76 5.32
N LEU A 109 -13.61 9.07 5.26
CA LEU A 109 -13.13 10.05 6.23
C LEU A 109 -14.30 10.86 6.76
N ARG A 110 -14.27 11.14 8.06
CA ARG A 110 -15.08 12.19 8.68
C ARG A 110 -14.22 13.43 8.85
N VAL A 111 -14.61 14.54 8.25
CA VAL A 111 -13.93 15.84 8.30
C VAL A 111 -14.81 16.82 9.05
N ASN A 112 -14.34 17.39 10.16
CA ASN A 112 -15.12 18.35 10.95
C ASN A 112 -14.19 19.39 11.61
N PRO A 113 -14.73 20.41 12.30
CA PRO A 113 -13.91 21.45 12.94
C PRO A 113 -12.93 20.97 14.01
N TYR A 114 -13.10 19.74 14.52
CA TYR A 114 -12.21 19.12 15.51
C TYR A 114 -11.11 18.25 14.87
N GLY A 115 -11.17 18.02 13.55
CA GLY A 115 -10.15 17.27 12.82
C GLY A 115 -10.73 16.28 11.81
N ILE A 116 -9.83 15.44 11.29
CA ILE A 116 -10.14 14.42 10.29
C ILE A 116 -9.90 13.04 10.91
N ARG A 117 -10.83 12.11 10.68
CA ARG A 117 -10.71 10.73 11.15
C ARG A 117 -11.14 9.75 10.07
N VAL A 118 -10.35 8.70 9.87
CA VAL A 118 -10.70 7.56 9.03
C VAL A 118 -11.83 6.76 9.70
N THR A 119 -12.91 6.53 8.98
CA THR A 119 -14.08 5.79 9.46
C THR A 119 -14.16 4.39 8.86
N ASP A 120 -13.70 4.21 7.63
CA ASP A 120 -13.64 2.92 6.94
C ASP A 120 -12.50 2.90 5.91
N ILE A 121 -11.97 1.71 5.64
CA ILE A 121 -10.99 1.49 4.57
C ILE A 121 -11.20 0.12 3.94
N GLN A 122 -11.23 0.09 2.60
CA GLN A 122 -11.43 -1.11 1.80
C GLN A 122 -10.35 -1.20 0.73
N LEU A 123 -9.78 -2.38 0.56
CA LEU A 123 -8.69 -2.63 -0.39
C LEU A 123 -9.13 -3.64 -1.45
N GLU A 124 -8.90 -3.26 -2.70
CA GLU A 124 -8.99 -4.14 -3.85
C GLU A 124 -7.60 -4.26 -4.51
N GLY A 125 -7.04 -5.47 -4.55
CA GLY A 125 -5.81 -5.74 -5.28
C GLY A 125 -6.08 -6.15 -6.73
N ASP A 126 -5.13 -5.88 -7.61
CA ASP A 126 -5.20 -6.29 -9.02
C ASP A 126 -4.87 -7.77 -9.25
N ASP A 127 -4.90 -8.20 -10.52
CA ASP A 127 -4.58 -9.57 -10.92
C ASP A 127 -3.15 -10.00 -10.51
N GLU A 128 -2.21 -9.06 -10.50
CA GLU A 128 -0.82 -9.36 -10.13
C GLU A 128 -0.70 -9.60 -8.63
N PHE A 129 -1.43 -8.85 -7.80
CA PHE A 129 -1.52 -9.13 -6.36
C PHE A 129 -2.00 -10.56 -6.13
N TYR A 130 -3.11 -10.96 -6.76
CA TYR A 130 -3.65 -12.31 -6.60
C TYR A 130 -2.74 -13.40 -7.17
N ARG A 131 -1.96 -13.08 -8.22
CA ARG A 131 -0.93 -13.97 -8.76
C ARG A 131 0.17 -14.22 -7.73
N VAL A 132 0.72 -13.16 -7.14
CA VAL A 132 1.76 -13.26 -6.09
C VAL A 132 1.25 -14.06 -4.90
N GLU A 133 0.06 -13.72 -4.37
CA GLU A 133 -0.51 -14.43 -3.23
C GLU A 133 -0.72 -15.92 -3.51
N ARG A 134 -1.20 -16.27 -4.71
CA ARG A 134 -1.38 -17.66 -5.14
C ARG A 134 -0.05 -18.39 -5.26
N PHE A 135 0.95 -17.77 -5.87
CA PHE A 135 2.29 -18.32 -6.01
C PHE A 135 2.89 -18.69 -4.65
N TYR A 136 2.86 -17.76 -3.69
CA TYR A 136 3.36 -18.03 -2.35
C TYR A 136 2.52 -19.07 -1.60
N LYS A 137 1.20 -19.01 -1.69
CA LYS A 137 0.30 -19.99 -1.06
C LYS A 137 0.61 -21.41 -1.55
N ASN A 138 0.81 -21.58 -2.85
CA ASN A 138 1.17 -22.86 -3.45
C ASN A 138 2.54 -23.35 -2.98
N ALA A 139 3.56 -22.47 -2.99
CA ALA A 139 4.90 -22.79 -2.50
C ALA A 139 4.89 -23.25 -1.04
N ILE A 140 4.21 -22.49 -0.17
CA ILE A 140 4.07 -22.81 1.25
C ILE A 140 3.30 -24.12 1.45
N SER A 141 2.23 -24.36 0.67
CA SER A 141 1.46 -25.60 0.76
C SER A 141 2.33 -26.83 0.45
N ASP A 142 3.16 -26.75 -0.60
CA ASP A 142 4.08 -27.82 -0.99
C ASP A 142 5.14 -28.09 0.10
N ILE A 143 5.70 -27.03 0.71
CA ILE A 143 6.63 -27.17 1.83
C ILE A 143 5.94 -27.83 3.04
N LYS A 144 4.73 -27.37 3.40
CA LYS A 144 3.96 -27.92 4.52
C LYS A 144 3.70 -29.41 4.34
N GLN A 145 3.31 -29.82 3.13
CA GLN A 145 3.09 -31.23 2.79
C GLN A 145 4.39 -32.05 2.89
N THR A 146 5.48 -31.53 2.30
CA THR A 146 6.80 -32.20 2.22
C THR A 146 7.41 -32.50 3.60
N PHE A 147 7.17 -31.62 4.58
CA PHE A 147 7.69 -31.74 5.94
C PHE A 147 6.61 -32.12 6.96
N SER A 148 5.39 -32.43 6.52
CA SER A 148 4.24 -32.79 7.38
C SER A 148 3.98 -31.75 8.47
N LEU A 149 4.01 -30.47 8.12
CA LEU A 149 3.86 -29.35 9.05
C LEU A 149 2.40 -28.92 9.19
N ASN A 150 1.88 -28.94 10.43
CA ASN A 150 0.66 -28.21 10.79
C ASN A 150 1.02 -26.85 11.39
N LEU A 151 0.68 -25.78 10.67
CA LEU A 151 1.02 -24.39 11.01
C LEU A 151 -0.22 -23.50 11.19
N GLU A 152 -1.42 -24.07 11.31
CA GLU A 152 -2.67 -23.28 11.39
C GLU A 152 -2.73 -22.39 12.63
N SER A 153 -2.13 -22.85 13.73
CA SER A 153 -2.03 -22.12 14.99
C SER A 153 -0.77 -21.26 15.12
N TYR A 154 0.02 -21.13 14.06
CA TYR A 154 1.22 -20.30 14.04
C TYR A 154 0.89 -18.95 13.43
N GLN A 155 1.44 -17.89 14.02
CA GLN A 155 1.41 -16.57 13.39
C GLN A 155 2.44 -16.54 12.26
N ARG A 156 2.01 -16.12 11.08
CA ARG A 156 2.83 -15.96 9.87
C ARG A 156 3.39 -14.53 9.80
N TYR A 157 4.63 -14.42 9.33
CA TYR A 157 5.33 -13.17 9.06
C TYR A 157 6.11 -13.28 7.75
N ASN A 158 5.82 -12.40 6.79
CA ASN A 158 6.68 -12.19 5.62
C ASN A 158 7.91 -11.31 6.01
N MET A 159 8.73 -10.93 5.04
CA MET A 159 9.92 -10.11 5.31
C MET A 159 9.57 -8.70 5.81
N ASP A 160 8.52 -8.07 5.27
CA ASP A 160 8.07 -6.73 5.67
C ASP A 160 7.51 -6.73 7.10
N ASP A 161 6.73 -7.74 7.45
CA ASP A 161 6.19 -7.96 8.78
C ASP A 161 7.31 -8.04 9.83
N LEU A 162 8.41 -8.70 9.48
CA LEU A 162 9.59 -8.81 10.35
C LEU A 162 10.33 -7.47 10.42
N HIS A 163 10.55 -6.81 9.28
CA HIS A 163 11.22 -5.52 9.19
C HIS A 163 10.51 -4.43 10.00
N ASN A 164 9.20 -4.31 9.85
CA ASN A 164 8.36 -3.33 10.56
C ASN A 164 8.31 -3.55 12.09
N ARG A 165 8.86 -4.67 12.58
CA ARG A 165 8.90 -5.02 14.02
C ARG A 165 10.30 -4.93 14.62
N LEU A 166 11.31 -4.57 13.83
CA LEU A 166 12.70 -4.48 14.29
C LEU A 166 12.86 -3.50 15.46
N GLU A 167 12.27 -2.32 15.37
CA GLU A 167 12.34 -1.29 16.41
C GLU A 167 11.56 -1.65 17.68
N LYS A 168 10.58 -2.55 17.56
CA LYS A 168 9.67 -2.88 18.66
C LYS A 168 10.28 -3.91 19.62
N LYS A 169 11.06 -4.89 19.13
CA LYS A 169 11.64 -5.98 19.95
C LYS A 169 12.88 -6.60 19.30
N GLN A 170 13.98 -6.68 20.06
CA GLN A 170 15.25 -7.33 19.66
C GLN A 170 15.08 -8.75 19.10
N SER A 171 14.08 -9.52 19.57
CA SER A 171 13.85 -10.88 19.07
C SER A 171 13.41 -10.92 17.60
N PHE A 172 12.85 -9.85 17.04
CA PHE A 172 12.50 -9.79 15.62
C PHE A 172 13.71 -9.51 14.73
N THR A 173 14.74 -8.83 15.25
CA THR A 173 16.03 -8.66 14.56
C THR A 173 16.63 -10.00 14.16
N GLN A 174 16.75 -10.93 15.11
CA GLN A 174 17.27 -12.27 14.84
C GLN A 174 16.46 -13.04 13.79
N LEU A 175 15.13 -12.92 13.83
CA LEU A 175 14.26 -13.59 12.87
C LEU A 175 14.42 -13.02 11.47
N TYR A 176 14.50 -11.69 11.35
CA TYR A 176 14.74 -11.00 10.10
C TYR A 176 16.12 -11.36 9.53
N ASP A 177 17.15 -11.37 10.37
CA ASP A 177 18.52 -11.71 9.98
C ASP A 177 18.60 -13.15 9.45
N TYR A 178 18.01 -14.12 10.17
CA TYR A 178 17.95 -15.50 9.67
C TYR A 178 17.19 -15.62 8.35
N ALA A 179 16.07 -14.93 8.20
CA ALA A 179 15.33 -14.94 6.94
C ALA A 179 16.18 -14.34 5.81
N LYS A 180 16.84 -13.20 6.03
CA LYS A 180 17.75 -12.57 5.06
C LYS A 180 18.92 -13.47 4.68
N GLU A 181 19.56 -14.12 5.65
CA GLU A 181 20.63 -15.10 5.42
C GLU A 181 20.16 -16.27 4.56
N ILE A 182 18.97 -16.83 4.86
CA ILE A 182 18.36 -17.90 4.06
C ILE A 182 18.10 -17.41 2.63
N GLN A 183 17.52 -16.23 2.46
CA GLN A 183 17.27 -15.67 1.13
C GLN A 183 18.58 -15.55 0.33
N ASN A 184 19.62 -14.98 0.93
CA ASN A 184 20.91 -14.77 0.28
C ASN A 184 21.64 -16.09 -0.04
N LYS A 185 21.47 -17.10 0.82
CA LYS A 185 22.07 -18.42 0.63
C LYS A 185 21.49 -19.18 -0.56
N TYR A 186 20.18 -19.04 -0.80
CA TYR A 186 19.45 -19.89 -1.74
C TYR A 186 18.92 -19.18 -2.98
N SER A 187 18.96 -17.85 -3.03
CA SER A 187 18.55 -17.08 -4.23
C SER A 187 19.80 -16.64 -4.99
N THR A 188 19.90 -17.00 -6.27
CA THR A 188 20.96 -16.49 -7.15
C THR A 188 20.46 -15.27 -7.94
N ARG A 189 21.39 -14.55 -8.58
CA ARG A 189 21.05 -13.45 -9.50
C ARG A 189 20.31 -13.94 -10.74
N GLU A 190 20.68 -15.12 -11.25
CA GLU A 190 20.03 -15.74 -12.42
C GLU A 190 18.56 -16.03 -12.16
N ASP A 191 18.23 -16.39 -10.92
CA ASP A 191 16.86 -16.63 -10.50
C ASP A 191 15.99 -15.36 -10.44
N LYS A 192 16.53 -14.16 -10.65
CA LYS A 192 15.79 -12.88 -10.60
C LYS A 192 15.91 -12.08 -11.90
N THR A 193 16.13 -12.77 -13.01
CA THR A 193 16.30 -12.15 -14.32
C THR A 193 14.96 -11.73 -14.93
N PRO A 194 14.89 -10.58 -15.62
CA PRO A 194 13.70 -10.19 -16.38
C PRO A 194 13.30 -11.24 -17.44
N PRO A 195 12.01 -11.31 -17.82
CA PRO A 195 10.89 -10.51 -17.31
C PRO A 195 10.22 -11.11 -16.07
N LEU A 196 10.37 -12.42 -15.86
CA LEU A 196 9.69 -13.18 -14.80
C LEU A 196 10.68 -14.05 -14.02
N HIS A 197 10.38 -14.23 -12.74
CA HIS A 197 11.09 -15.12 -11.84
C HIS A 197 10.17 -16.04 -11.04
N ASN A 198 10.79 -16.94 -10.29
CA ASN A 198 10.11 -18.00 -9.53
C ASN A 198 10.72 -18.19 -8.14
N VAL A 199 11.23 -17.11 -7.55
CA VAL A 199 11.83 -17.13 -6.22
C VAL A 199 10.90 -16.46 -5.23
N MET A 200 10.52 -17.19 -4.19
CA MET A 200 9.81 -16.61 -3.06
C MET A 200 10.78 -16.02 -2.03
N LYS A 201 10.34 -14.99 -1.31
CA LYS A 201 11.01 -14.56 -0.07
C LYS A 201 10.71 -15.57 1.05
N PRO A 202 11.62 -15.76 2.03
CA PRO A 202 11.37 -16.65 3.16
C PRO A 202 10.14 -16.24 3.97
N MET A 203 9.46 -17.23 4.53
CA MET A 203 8.26 -17.05 5.34
C MET A 203 8.45 -17.60 6.74
N THR A 204 8.23 -16.76 7.75
CA THR A 204 8.44 -17.13 9.15
C THR A 204 7.12 -17.46 9.84
N TYR A 205 7.11 -18.53 10.61
CA TYR A 205 5.97 -18.99 11.40
C TYR A 205 6.37 -19.09 12.86
N ILE A 206 5.59 -18.51 13.77
CA ILE A 206 5.91 -18.46 15.20
C ILE A 206 4.71 -18.94 16.03
N LYS A 207 4.96 -19.83 16.99
CA LYS A 207 4.01 -20.23 18.02
C LYS A 207 4.71 -20.42 19.36
N SER A 208 4.43 -19.52 20.30
CA SER A 208 5.03 -19.50 21.64
C SER A 208 6.57 -19.51 21.60
N LYS A 209 7.21 -20.65 21.92
CA LYS A 209 8.67 -20.83 21.93
C LYS A 209 9.19 -21.61 20.70
N ASN A 210 8.34 -21.95 19.75
CA ASN A 210 8.69 -22.70 18.55
C ASN A 210 8.46 -21.83 17.32
N GLY A 211 9.25 -22.05 16.28
CA GLY A 211 9.03 -21.39 15.00
C GLY A 211 9.65 -22.15 13.84
N TYR A 212 9.36 -21.68 12.64
CA TYR A 212 9.90 -22.19 11.39
C TYR A 212 10.21 -21.04 10.45
N ILE A 213 11.25 -21.17 9.64
CA ILE A 213 11.44 -20.34 8.44
C ILE A 213 11.38 -21.28 7.25
N LEU A 214 10.45 -20.99 6.34
CA LEU A 214 10.18 -21.78 5.15
C LEU A 214 10.66 -21.02 3.92
N PHE A 215 11.31 -21.73 3.00
CA PHE A 215 11.77 -21.18 1.74
C PHE A 215 11.69 -22.24 0.65
N LYS A 216 11.44 -21.81 -0.60
CA LYS A 216 11.43 -22.68 -1.76
C LYS A 216 12.40 -22.13 -2.82
N GLN A 217 13.34 -22.97 -3.22
CA GLN A 217 14.25 -22.64 -4.32
C GLN A 217 13.51 -22.70 -5.66
N ALA A 218 14.01 -21.96 -6.66
CA ALA A 218 13.49 -21.95 -8.03
C ALA A 218 13.42 -23.36 -8.66
N ASN A 219 14.40 -24.21 -8.37
CA ASN A 219 14.45 -25.60 -8.84
C ASN A 219 13.43 -26.54 -8.16
N GLY A 220 12.67 -26.05 -7.16
CA GLY A 220 11.65 -26.80 -6.44
C GLY A 220 12.09 -27.40 -5.11
N VAL A 221 13.36 -27.27 -4.71
CA VAL A 221 13.83 -27.76 -3.40
C VAL A 221 13.15 -26.97 -2.27
N ASN A 222 12.50 -27.71 -1.37
CA ASN A 222 11.87 -27.20 -0.17
C ASN A 222 12.89 -27.10 0.96
N VAL A 223 12.97 -25.94 1.60
CA VAL A 223 13.90 -25.65 2.69
C VAL A 223 13.10 -25.29 3.93
N MET A 224 13.42 -25.94 5.05
CA MET A 224 12.80 -25.66 6.35
C MET A 224 13.88 -25.51 7.42
N TYR A 225 13.87 -24.37 8.09
CA TYR A 225 14.61 -24.12 9.32
C TYR A 225 13.66 -24.21 10.51
N LYS A 226 14.09 -24.90 11.56
CA LYS A 226 13.36 -24.99 12.83
C LYS A 226 13.98 -24.01 13.82
N LEU A 227 13.13 -23.21 14.44
CA LEU A 227 13.50 -22.20 15.43
C LEU A 227 13.01 -22.61 16.82
N LYS A 228 13.79 -22.27 17.85
CA LYS A 228 13.38 -22.36 19.25
C LYS A 228 13.77 -21.10 20.00
N LYS A 229 12.85 -20.58 20.81
CA LYS A 229 13.11 -19.42 21.67
C LYS A 229 13.77 -19.89 22.97
N GLN A 230 14.95 -19.35 23.26
CA GLN A 230 15.76 -19.63 24.45
C GLN A 230 16.24 -18.30 25.03
N ASN A 231 15.97 -18.04 26.32
CA ASN A 231 16.41 -16.83 27.01
C ASN A 231 16.10 -15.55 26.21
N SER A 232 14.85 -15.41 25.77
CA SER A 232 14.34 -14.31 24.93
C SER A 232 14.86 -14.24 23.49
N ASN A 233 15.87 -15.02 23.13
CA ASN A 233 16.46 -15.07 21.80
C ASN A 233 15.94 -16.25 20.97
N TRP A 234 15.81 -16.05 19.66
CA TRP A 234 15.53 -17.14 18.73
C TRP A 234 16.84 -17.79 18.28
N LYS A 235 16.84 -19.12 18.23
CA LYS A 235 17.95 -19.89 17.68
C LYS A 235 17.44 -20.88 16.65
N VAL A 236 18.20 -21.03 15.58
CA VAL A 236 18.07 -22.16 14.65
C VAL A 236 18.52 -23.43 15.38
N VAL A 237 17.63 -24.40 15.51
CA VAL A 237 17.88 -25.69 16.17
C VAL A 237 17.81 -26.88 15.20
N GLY A 238 17.55 -26.61 13.92
CA GLY A 238 17.53 -27.63 12.89
C GLY A 238 17.29 -27.04 11.51
N HIS A 239 17.76 -27.77 10.51
CA HIS A 239 17.62 -27.43 9.10
C HIS A 239 17.37 -28.72 8.32
N ARG A 240 16.44 -28.69 7.37
CA ARG A 240 16.17 -29.80 6.45
C ARG A 240 15.86 -29.27 5.07
N THR A 241 16.31 -30.02 4.07
CA THR A 241 15.97 -29.82 2.66
C THR A 241 15.35 -31.10 2.11
N LYS A 242 14.39 -30.96 1.20
CA LYS A 242 13.78 -32.08 0.48
C LYS A 242 13.39 -31.64 -0.93
N PRO A 243 13.42 -32.54 -1.93
CA PRO A 243 12.80 -32.27 -3.22
C PRO A 243 11.32 -31.92 -3.04
N GLY A 244 10.82 -31.03 -3.90
CA GLY A 244 9.42 -30.63 -3.96
C GLY A 244 9.02 -30.32 -5.40
N LYS A 245 7.85 -29.69 -5.58
CA LYS A 245 7.41 -29.28 -6.92
C LYS A 245 8.29 -28.14 -7.45
N LYS A 246 8.67 -28.18 -8.72
CA LYS A 246 9.40 -27.07 -9.36
C LYS A 246 8.53 -25.80 -9.34
N MET A 247 9.16 -24.64 -9.19
CA MET A 247 8.48 -23.36 -9.20
C MET A 247 8.32 -22.85 -10.64
N GLU A 248 7.12 -22.48 -11.02
CA GLU A 248 6.85 -21.84 -12.32
C GLU A 248 7.31 -20.37 -12.31
N LYS A 249 7.81 -19.88 -13.44
CA LYS A 249 8.21 -18.47 -13.60
C LYS A 249 6.98 -17.61 -13.84
N GLU A 250 6.45 -17.06 -12.76
CA GLU A 250 5.18 -16.32 -12.78
C GLU A 250 5.28 -14.93 -12.13
N LEU A 251 6.29 -14.65 -11.31
CA LEU A 251 6.41 -13.37 -10.62
C LEU A 251 7.16 -12.35 -11.49
N LEU A 252 6.73 -11.10 -11.49
CA LEU A 252 7.47 -10.00 -12.13
C LEU A 252 8.85 -9.82 -11.46
N TRP A 253 9.92 -9.67 -12.25
CA TRP A 253 11.32 -9.74 -11.80
C TRP A 253 11.73 -8.80 -10.65
N TYR A 254 10.94 -7.75 -10.39
CA TYR A 254 11.19 -6.74 -9.36
C TYR A 254 10.47 -7.03 -8.03
N LEU A 255 9.71 -8.12 -7.92
CA LEU A 255 8.94 -8.52 -6.72
C LEU A 255 9.75 -9.35 -5.70
#